data_AF-A0A3M2DH72-F1
#
_entry.id   AF-A0A3M2DH72-F1
#
_cell.length_a   1.000
_cell.length_b   1.000
_cell.length_c   1.000
_cell.angle_alpha   90.00
_cell.angle_beta   90.00
_cell.angle_gamma   90.00
#
_symmetry.space_group_name_H-M   'P 1'
#
loop_
_entity.id
_entity.type
_entity.pdbx_description
1 polymer ?
#
loop_
_entity_poly.entity_id
_entity_poly.type
_entity_poly.pdbx_seq_one_letter_code
_entity_poly.pdbx_strand_id
1 'polypeptide(L)'
;MKRTRFSETPIIPILKQAEAGITVKDLCREHGLSDATYYAWKAKYGGLEASALKWLKETESERAKLKRMDADLAFENRALKDLIEKQLARRRRNGRPCHPSTQPMAFPLSGAVRP
;
A
#
# COMPACT_ATOMS: atom_id res chain seq x y z
N MET A 1 -17.20 -7.55 -9.93
CA MET A 1 -16.85 -8.13 -11.24
C MET A 1 -16.22 -9.50 -11.03
N LYS A 2 -16.74 -10.55 -11.66
CA LYS A 2 -16.22 -11.92 -11.54
C LYS A 2 -14.86 -12.00 -12.25
N ARG A 3 -13.80 -12.40 -11.54
CA ARG A 3 -12.49 -12.70 -12.17
C ARG A 3 -12.67 -13.94 -13.04
N THR A 4 -12.54 -13.77 -14.34
CA THR A 4 -12.61 -14.87 -15.31
C THR A 4 -11.36 -15.73 -15.22
N ARG A 5 -11.56 -17.06 -15.31
CA ARG A 5 -10.57 -18.13 -15.08
C ARG A 5 -9.50 -18.28 -16.17
N PHE A 6 -9.24 -17.24 -16.94
CA PHE A 6 -8.11 -17.26 -17.85
C PHE A 6 -6.97 -16.61 -17.10
N SER A 7 -6.14 -17.44 -16.45
CA SER A 7 -4.79 -17.02 -16.09
C SER A 7 -4.23 -16.32 -17.31
N GLU A 8 -3.83 -15.07 -17.14
CA GLU A 8 -3.20 -14.22 -18.14
C GLU A 8 -2.15 -15.05 -18.88
N THR A 9 -2.58 -15.71 -19.95
CA THR A 9 -1.69 -16.32 -20.92
C THR A 9 -0.78 -15.17 -21.28
N PRO A 10 0.55 -15.34 -21.29
CA PRO A 10 1.40 -14.22 -21.60
C PRO A 10 1.12 -13.88 -23.07
N ILE A 11 0.22 -12.89 -23.27
CA ILE A 11 -0.37 -12.47 -24.54
C ILE A 11 0.75 -12.17 -25.53
N ILE A 12 1.84 -11.67 -24.99
CA ILE A 12 2.98 -11.14 -25.71
C ILE A 12 3.87 -12.24 -26.29
N PRO A 13 4.31 -13.28 -25.54
CA PRO A 13 4.92 -14.47 -26.12
C PRO A 13 4.16 -15.05 -27.31
N ILE A 14 2.82 -15.11 -27.22
CA ILE A 14 1.97 -15.62 -28.31
C ILE A 14 2.01 -14.69 -29.53
N LEU A 15 1.90 -13.37 -29.32
CA LEU A 15 2.05 -12.39 -30.40
C LEU A 15 3.44 -12.48 -31.05
N LYS A 16 4.51 -12.69 -30.26
CA LYS A 16 5.87 -12.87 -30.76
C LYS A 16 6.07 -14.19 -31.52
N GLN A 17 5.44 -15.27 -31.10
CA GLN A 17 5.47 -16.54 -31.83
C GLN A 17 4.82 -16.42 -33.22
N ALA A 18 3.75 -15.61 -33.33
CA ALA A 18 3.15 -15.31 -34.61
C ALA A 18 4.05 -14.42 -35.49
N GLU A 19 4.76 -13.45 -34.90
CA GLU A 19 5.78 -12.65 -35.60
C GLU A 19 6.99 -13.48 -36.04
N ALA A 20 7.32 -14.54 -35.30
CA ALA A 20 8.38 -15.49 -35.64
C ALA A 20 7.98 -16.47 -36.77
N GLY A 21 6.76 -16.38 -37.30
CA GLY A 21 6.31 -17.13 -38.48
C GLY A 21 5.38 -18.32 -38.20
N ILE A 22 4.96 -18.55 -36.94
CA ILE A 22 3.97 -19.58 -36.61
C ILE A 22 2.58 -19.11 -37.07
N THR A 23 1.78 -20.02 -37.64
CA THR A 23 0.44 -19.66 -38.10
C THR A 23 -0.49 -19.36 -36.92
N VAL A 24 -1.32 -18.33 -37.07
CA VAL A 24 -2.29 -17.92 -36.03
C VAL A 24 -3.26 -19.06 -35.68
N LYS A 25 -3.61 -19.91 -36.65
CA LYS A 25 -4.47 -21.08 -36.43
C LYS A 25 -3.84 -22.11 -35.51
N ASP A 26 -2.54 -22.36 -35.65
CA ASP A 26 -1.83 -23.32 -34.80
C ASP A 26 -1.70 -22.77 -33.38
N LEU A 27 -1.39 -21.48 -33.23
CA LEU A 27 -1.37 -20.80 -31.92
C LEU A 27 -2.73 -20.81 -31.24
N CYS A 28 -3.81 -20.63 -32.00
CA CYS A 28 -5.16 -20.68 -31.47
C CYS A 28 -5.55 -22.10 -31.01
N ARG A 29 -5.09 -23.14 -31.71
CA ARG A 29 -5.28 -24.54 -31.29
C ARG A 29 -4.45 -24.92 -30.07
N GLU A 30 -3.19 -24.50 -30.02
CA GLU A 30 -2.26 -24.82 -28.93
C GLU A 30 -2.64 -24.13 -27.61
N HIS A 31 -3.03 -22.86 -27.68
CA HIS A 31 -3.36 -22.06 -26.52
C HIS A 31 -4.86 -22.01 -26.19
N GLY A 32 -5.70 -22.71 -26.96
CA GLY A 32 -7.16 -22.69 -26.78
C GLY A 32 -7.78 -21.31 -26.98
N LEU A 33 -7.21 -20.51 -27.89
CA LEU A 33 -7.66 -19.17 -28.22
C LEU A 33 -8.57 -19.19 -29.44
N SER A 34 -9.43 -18.17 -29.54
CA SER A 34 -10.14 -17.90 -30.78
C SER A 34 -9.35 -16.90 -31.62
N ASP A 35 -9.45 -16.99 -32.96
CA ASP A 35 -8.82 -16.03 -33.87
C ASP A 35 -9.23 -14.58 -33.51
N ALA A 36 -10.50 -14.37 -33.14
CA ALA A 36 -11.02 -13.07 -32.71
C ALA A 36 -10.29 -12.53 -31.46
N THR A 37 -9.99 -13.39 -30.49
CA THR A 37 -9.22 -13.03 -29.28
C THR A 37 -7.79 -12.64 -29.64
N TYR A 38 -7.15 -13.40 -30.54
CA TYR A 38 -5.80 -13.10 -31.01
C TYR A 38 -5.70 -11.73 -31.69
N TYR A 39 -6.60 -11.43 -32.65
CA TYR A 39 -6.57 -10.14 -33.32
C TYR A 39 -6.92 -8.98 -32.40
N ALA A 40 -7.83 -9.18 -31.43
CA ALA A 40 -8.10 -8.19 -30.39
C ALA A 40 -6.85 -7.91 -29.51
N TRP A 41 -6.04 -8.92 -29.24
CA TRP A 41 -4.76 -8.76 -28.54
C TRP A 41 -3.70 -8.10 -29.40
N LYS A 42 -3.60 -8.47 -30.68
CA LYS A 42 -2.67 -7.83 -31.63
C LYS A 42 -2.95 -6.33 -31.77
N ALA A 43 -4.21 -5.92 -31.80
CA ALA A 43 -4.58 -4.50 -31.84
C ALA A 43 -4.19 -3.74 -30.56
N LYS A 44 -4.23 -4.40 -29.39
CA LYS A 44 -3.94 -3.77 -28.08
C LYS A 44 -2.46 -3.81 -27.70
N TYR A 45 -1.75 -4.87 -28.08
CA TYR A 45 -0.41 -5.17 -27.58
C TYR A 45 0.62 -5.39 -28.70
N GLY A 46 0.22 -5.46 -29.97
CA GLY A 46 1.12 -5.70 -31.11
C GLY A 46 2.07 -4.55 -31.45
N GLY A 47 1.93 -3.39 -30.80
CA GLY A 47 2.87 -2.27 -30.90
C GLY A 47 3.71 -2.05 -29.64
N LEU A 48 3.58 -2.89 -28.61
CA LEU A 48 4.38 -2.77 -27.39
C LEU A 48 5.78 -3.33 -27.64
N GLU A 49 6.73 -2.40 -27.82
CA GLU A 49 8.16 -2.70 -28.04
C GLU A 49 8.76 -3.47 -26.85
N ALA A 50 9.79 -4.28 -27.10
CA ALA A 50 10.40 -5.14 -26.08
C ALA A 50 10.96 -4.34 -24.88
N SER A 51 11.34 -3.07 -25.10
CA SER A 51 11.75 -2.12 -24.06
C SER A 51 10.60 -1.74 -23.11
N ALA A 52 9.41 -1.43 -23.63
CA ALA A 52 8.22 -1.11 -22.83
C ALA A 52 7.80 -2.28 -21.93
N LEU A 53 8.06 -3.51 -22.38
CA LEU A 53 7.78 -4.73 -21.62
C LEU A 53 8.77 -5.00 -20.50
N LYS A 54 10.05 -4.72 -20.75
CA LYS A 54 11.07 -4.78 -19.70
C LYS A 54 10.74 -3.75 -18.62
N TRP A 55 10.44 -2.52 -19.03
CA TRP A 55 10.06 -1.45 -18.10
C TRP A 55 8.78 -1.78 -17.32
N LEU A 56 7.76 -2.36 -17.97
CA LEU A 56 6.53 -2.79 -17.29
C LEU A 56 6.84 -3.83 -16.19
N LYS A 57 7.61 -4.88 -16.52
CA LYS A 57 7.98 -5.92 -15.55
C LYS A 57 8.83 -5.38 -14.41
N GLU A 58 9.82 -4.54 -14.72
CA GLU A 58 10.67 -3.91 -13.72
C GLU A 58 9.82 -3.07 -12.76
N THR A 59 8.99 -2.18 -13.30
CA THR A 59 8.09 -1.31 -12.54
C THR A 59 7.10 -2.11 -11.68
N GLU A 60 6.57 -3.22 -12.20
CA GLU A 60 5.68 -4.10 -11.44
C GLU A 60 6.42 -4.81 -10.30
N SER A 61 7.66 -5.24 -10.52
CA SER A 61 8.51 -5.83 -9.49
C SER A 61 8.87 -4.82 -8.39
N GLU A 62 9.18 -3.58 -8.77
CA GLU A 62 9.44 -2.48 -7.85
C GLU A 62 8.20 -2.14 -7.04
N ARG A 63 7.03 -2.05 -7.68
CA ARG A 63 5.76 -1.82 -7.00
C ARG A 63 5.44 -2.94 -6.02
N ALA A 64 5.73 -4.19 -6.36
CA ALA A 64 5.52 -5.33 -5.46
C ALA A 64 6.46 -5.27 -4.24
N LYS A 65 7.74 -4.96 -4.45
CA LYS A 65 8.73 -4.76 -3.36
C LYS A 65 8.30 -3.60 -2.46
N LEU A 66 7.94 -2.46 -3.05
CA LEU A 66 7.54 -1.26 -2.31
C LEU A 66 6.29 -1.52 -1.45
N LYS A 67 5.29 -2.23 -1.98
CA LYS A 67 4.11 -2.62 -1.21
C LYS A 67 4.41 -3.52 -0.01
N ARG A 68 5.39 -4.41 -0.12
CA ARG A 68 5.82 -5.26 1.01
C ARG A 68 6.44 -4.41 2.10
N MET A 69 7.41 -3.57 1.73
CA MET A 69 8.06 -2.65 2.66
C MET A 69 7.09 -1.69 3.32
N ASP A 70 6.13 -1.13 2.57
CA ASP A 70 5.10 -0.24 3.10
C ASP A 70 4.19 -0.96 4.11
N ALA A 71 3.82 -2.22 3.85
CA ALA A 71 3.05 -3.02 4.79
C ALA A 71 3.84 -3.30 6.10
N ASP A 72 5.12 -3.66 5.97
CA ASP A 72 5.99 -3.91 7.13
C ASP A 72 6.15 -2.63 7.98
N LEU A 73 6.45 -1.49 7.33
CA LEU A 73 6.56 -0.19 7.99
C LEU A 73 5.24 0.26 8.61
N ALA A 74 4.10 0.02 7.96
CA ALA A 74 2.79 0.34 8.51
C ALA A 74 2.49 -0.49 9.77
N PHE A 75 2.90 -1.76 9.79
CA PHE A 75 2.77 -2.62 10.96
C PHE A 75 3.62 -2.12 12.12
N GLU A 76 4.90 -1.82 11.89
CA GLU A 76 5.80 -1.27 12.90
C GLU A 76 5.31 0.08 13.43
N ASN A 77 4.92 1.00 12.55
CA ASN A 77 4.39 2.30 12.93
C ASN A 77 3.13 2.16 13.80
N ARG A 78 2.24 1.22 13.49
CA ARG A 78 1.05 0.95 14.31
C ARG A 78 1.45 0.46 15.70
N ALA A 79 2.35 -0.52 15.78
CA ALA A 79 2.81 -1.05 17.06
C ALA A 79 3.47 0.04 17.94
N LEU A 80 4.28 0.91 17.35
CA LEU A 80 4.93 2.02 18.03
C LEU A 80 3.91 3.06 18.53
N LYS A 81 2.92 3.43 17.71
CA LYS A 81 1.85 4.34 18.12
C LYS A 81 1.05 3.77 19.30
N ASP A 82 0.67 2.49 19.23
CA ASP A 82 -0.06 1.81 20.31
C ASP A 82 0.76 1.78 21.62
N LEU A 83 2.08 1.59 21.54
CA LEU A 83 2.99 1.65 22.69
C LEU A 83 3.04 3.05 23.29
N ILE A 84 3.19 4.09 22.46
CA ILE A 84 3.22 5.49 22.89
C ILE A 84 1.90 5.84 23.58
N GLU A 85 0.76 5.50 22.97
CA GLU A 85 -0.56 5.74 23.55
C GLU A 85 -0.73 5.05 24.92
N LYS A 86 -0.29 3.79 25.04
CA LYS A 86 -0.29 3.07 26.33
C LYS A 86 0.57 3.76 27.37
N GLN A 87 1.76 4.26 27.00
CA GLN A 87 2.64 4.97 27.94
C GLN A 87 2.05 6.32 28.37
N LEU A 88 1.44 7.07 27.45
CA LEU A 88 0.73 8.30 27.78
C LEU A 88 -0.46 8.03 28.70
N ALA A 89 -1.24 6.97 28.45
CA ALA A 89 -2.33 6.54 29.32
C ALA A 89 -1.85 6.07 30.70
N ARG A 90 -0.69 5.40 30.79
CA ARG A 90 -0.05 5.04 32.06
C ARG A 90 0.44 6.27 32.83
N ARG A 91 1.09 7.23 32.16
CA ARG A 91 1.51 8.49 32.78
C ARG A 91 0.33 9.30 33.31
N ARG A 92 -0.79 9.34 32.57
CA ARG A 92 -2.03 9.97 33.05
C ARG A 92 -2.59 9.27 34.29
N ARG A 93 -2.56 7.94 34.35
CA ARG A 93 -2.99 7.16 35.53
C ARG A 93 -2.05 7.27 36.72
N ASN A 94 -0.74 7.35 36.47
CA ASN A 94 0.30 7.42 37.51
C ASN A 94 0.67 8.87 37.89
N GLY A 95 0.02 9.87 37.29
CA GLY A 95 0.06 11.24 37.77
C GLY A 95 -0.52 11.26 39.18
N ARG A 96 0.36 11.39 40.19
CA ARG A 96 -0.03 11.61 41.58
C ARG A 96 -1.12 12.68 41.62
N PRO A 97 -2.20 12.51 42.40
CA PRO A 97 -3.08 13.63 42.67
C PRO A 97 -2.22 14.72 43.31
N CYS A 98 -2.24 15.91 42.72
CA CYS A 98 -1.63 17.09 43.28
C CYS A 98 -2.12 17.21 44.73
N HIS A 99 -1.21 17.10 45.70
CA HIS A 99 -1.55 17.17 47.11
C HIS A 99 -2.21 18.54 47.38
N PRO A 100 -3.40 18.62 48.00
CA PRO A 100 -3.99 19.90 48.37
C PRO A 100 -3.31 20.40 49.65
N SER A 101 -2.06 20.81 49.55
CA SER A 101 -1.38 21.54 50.64
C SER A 101 -0.54 22.68 50.11
N THR A 102 -1.17 23.50 49.28
CA THR A 102 -0.83 24.92 49.29
C THR A 102 -2.15 25.67 49.23
N GLN A 103 -2.86 25.70 50.36
CA GLN A 103 -3.76 26.82 50.60
C GLN A 103 -2.88 28.08 50.53
N PRO A 104 -3.19 29.08 49.70
CA PRO A 104 -2.57 30.37 49.89
C PRO A 104 -2.97 30.84 51.29
N MET A 105 -1.99 30.97 52.18
CA MET A 105 -2.18 31.57 53.50
C MET A 105 -2.87 32.91 53.27
N ALA A 106 -4.14 33.02 53.66
CA ALA A 106 -4.82 34.28 53.69
C ALA A 106 -4.07 35.16 54.70
N PHE A 107 -3.27 36.09 54.19
CA PHE A 107 -2.68 37.14 55.01
C PHE A 107 -3.82 37.97 55.63
N PRO A 108 -3.87 38.15 56.96
CA PRO A 108 -4.81 39.09 57.54
C PRO A 108 -4.33 40.49 57.18
N LEU A 109 -5.11 41.19 56.33
CA LEU A 109 -4.98 42.63 56.17
C LEU A 109 -5.36 43.27 57.51
N SER A 110 -4.36 43.50 58.35
CA SER A 110 -4.51 44.26 59.59
C SER A 110 -4.91 45.68 59.20
N GLY A 111 -6.18 46.00 59.47
CA GLY A 111 -6.77 47.29 59.19
C GLY A 111 -6.02 48.40 59.93
N ALA A 112 -5.51 49.36 59.16
CA ALA A 112 -5.02 50.62 59.68
C ALA A 112 -6.15 51.32 60.46
N VAL A 113 -5.90 51.51 61.75
CA VAL A 113 -6.70 52.31 62.67
C VAL A 113 -6.54 53.79 62.29
N ARG A 114 -7.68 54.43 62.01
CA ARG A 114 -7.89 55.89 62.10
C ARG A 114 -7.89 56.33 63.57
N PRO A 115 -7.48 57.57 63.93
CA PRO A 115 -8.22 58.80 63.58
C PRO A 115 -7.44 59.78 62.71
#